data_AF-A0A3A8ED27-F1
#
_entry.id   AF-A0A3A8ED27-F1
#
_cell.length_a   1.000
_cell.length_b   1.000
_cell.length_c   1.000
_cell.angle_alpha   90.00
_cell.angle_beta   90.00
_cell.angle_gamma   90.00
#
_symmetry.space_group_name_H-M   'P 1'
#
loop_
_entity.id
_entity.type
_entity.pdbx_description
1 polymer ?
#
loop_
_entity_poly.entity_id
_entity_poly.type
_entity_poly.pdbx_seq_one_letter_code
_entity_poly.pdbx_strand_id
1 'polypeptide(L)'
;MLDTSKMIVERIGETDQHYLAANTPELALERGDLRLQLVEISRNRQERVHFLHEAIAILETSRIEFDEIPMSLYIDLSLQLAKAYMMYYELNHEVKFATITQQILKPLAHLQHGDVLFFLAYASSVKAEYALTRHWLEKYTQCAEFDLELMQYHSAFAALHQHDWFKTLIRSKKH
;
A
#
# COMPACT_ATOMS: atom_id res chain seq x y z
N MET A 1 -6.07 -9.77 -20.97
CA MET A 1 -4.97 -10.19 -20.06
C MET A 1 -3.61 -10.14 -20.76
N LEU A 2 -3.41 -10.85 -21.88
CA LEU A 2 -2.14 -10.76 -22.66
C LEU A 2 -1.83 -9.34 -23.14
N ASP A 3 -2.83 -8.63 -23.70
CA ASP A 3 -2.63 -7.25 -24.18
C ASP A 3 -2.27 -6.29 -23.04
N THR A 4 -2.91 -6.43 -21.88
CA THR A 4 -2.63 -5.62 -20.68
C THR A 4 -1.21 -5.83 -20.17
N SER A 5 -0.75 -7.08 -20.08
CA SER A 5 0.63 -7.37 -19.64
C SER A 5 1.66 -6.80 -20.63
N LYS A 6 1.38 -6.90 -21.93
CA LYS A 6 2.27 -6.36 -22.96
C LYS A 6 2.41 -4.84 -22.86
N MET A 7 1.29 -4.13 -22.70
CA MET A 7 1.29 -2.68 -22.51
C MET A 7 2.07 -2.26 -21.25
N ILE A 8 1.93 -2.99 -20.14
CA ILE A 8 2.68 -2.69 -18.91
C ILE A 8 4.18 -2.88 -19.13
N VAL A 9 4.59 -3.97 -19.79
CA VAL A 9 6.02 -4.25 -20.07
C VAL A 9 6.61 -3.21 -21.02
N GLU A 10 5.88 -2.80 -22.06
CA GLU A 10 6.29 -1.71 -22.96
C GLU A 10 6.49 -0.40 -22.17
N ARG A 11 5.54 -0.05 -21.29
CA ARG A 11 5.63 1.16 -20.46
C ARG A 11 6.77 1.09 -19.43
N ILE A 12 7.08 -0.08 -18.90
CA ILE A 12 8.27 -0.29 -18.07
C ILE A 12 9.54 0.02 -18.86
N GLY A 13 9.65 -0.47 -20.10
CA GLY A 13 10.80 -0.18 -20.96
C GLY A 13 10.98 1.32 -21.23
N GLU A 14 9.88 2.03 -21.50
CA GLU A 14 9.89 3.48 -21.70
C GLU A 14 10.36 4.23 -20.44
N THR A 15 9.76 3.91 -19.29
CA THR A 15 10.05 4.60 -18.01
C THR A 15 11.46 4.28 -17.49
N ASP A 16 11.98 3.08 -17.73
CA ASP A 16 13.37 2.73 -17.42
C ASP A 16 14.36 3.49 -18.32
N GLN A 17 14.01 3.71 -19.59
CA GLN A 17 14.82 4.56 -20.47
C GLN A 17 14.81 6.02 -20.04
N HIS A 18 13.67 6.54 -19.57
CA HIS A 18 13.58 7.88 -19.01
C HIS A 18 14.42 8.03 -17.73
N TYR A 19 14.45 7.01 -16.86
CA TYR A 19 15.26 7.00 -15.65
C TYR A 19 16.76 7.21 -15.95
N LEU A 20 17.27 6.59 -17.04
CA LEU A 20 18.66 6.77 -17.47
C LEU A 20 18.99 8.19 -17.93
N ALA A 21 17.98 8.96 -18.36
CA ALA A 21 18.16 10.35 -18.79
C ALA A 21 18.09 11.31 -17.59
N ALA A 22 17.01 11.22 -16.81
CA ALA A 22 16.83 11.97 -15.57
C ALA A 22 15.74 11.29 -14.73
N ASN A 23 16.06 10.99 -13.46
CA ASN A 23 15.09 10.48 -12.51
C ASN A 23 14.32 11.63 -11.86
N THR A 24 13.03 11.43 -11.60
CA THR A 24 12.20 12.31 -10.78
C THR A 24 11.33 11.47 -9.84
N PRO A 25 10.84 12.01 -8.72
CA PRO A 25 10.01 11.21 -7.82
C PRO A 25 8.68 10.77 -8.46
N GLU A 26 8.13 11.50 -9.43
CA GLU A 26 6.95 11.08 -10.21
C GLU A 26 7.27 9.90 -11.12
N LEU A 27 8.43 9.94 -11.80
CA LEU A 27 8.88 8.83 -12.62
C LEU A 27 9.12 7.57 -11.78
N ALA A 28 9.73 7.73 -10.60
CA ALA A 28 9.93 6.62 -9.67
C ALA A 28 8.60 6.01 -9.19
N LEU A 29 7.62 6.85 -8.86
CA LEU A 29 6.28 6.41 -8.47
C LEU A 29 5.61 5.60 -9.59
N GLU A 30 5.66 6.10 -10.83
CA GLU A 30 5.13 5.37 -12.00
C GLU A 30 5.87 4.03 -12.20
N ARG A 31 7.20 4.04 -12.12
CA ARG A 31 8.00 2.82 -12.28
C ARG A 31 7.66 1.78 -11.22
N GLY A 32 7.52 2.19 -9.96
CA GLY A 32 7.07 1.32 -8.88
C GLY A 32 5.68 0.75 -9.13
N ASP A 33 4.74 1.57 -9.60
CA ASP A 33 3.36 1.16 -9.88
C ASP A 33 3.29 0.06 -10.92
N LEU A 34 4.00 0.25 -12.04
CA LEU A 34 3.99 -0.71 -13.14
C LEU A 34 4.47 -2.09 -12.70
N ARG A 35 5.49 -2.16 -11.82
CA ARG A 35 5.91 -3.45 -11.24
C ARG A 35 4.83 -4.04 -10.35
N LEU A 36 4.17 -3.25 -9.51
CA LEU A 36 3.07 -3.75 -8.67
C LEU A 36 1.88 -4.25 -9.51
N GLN A 37 1.57 -3.60 -10.63
CA GLN A 37 0.58 -4.10 -11.58
C GLN A 37 0.98 -5.47 -12.15
N LEU A 38 2.26 -5.69 -12.47
CA LEU A 38 2.75 -7.01 -12.89
C LEU A 38 2.60 -8.08 -11.79
N VAL A 39 2.77 -7.70 -10.52
CA VAL A 39 2.56 -8.61 -9.37
C VAL A 39 1.10 -9.03 -9.27
N GLU A 40 0.15 -8.14 -9.56
CA GLU A 40 -1.29 -8.42 -9.51
C GLU A 40 -1.74 -9.35 -10.65
N ILE A 41 -1.19 -9.19 -11.86
CA ILE A 41 -1.62 -9.98 -13.03
C ILE A 41 -0.84 -11.29 -13.22
N SER A 42 0.40 -11.39 -12.71
CA SER A 42 1.19 -12.62 -12.87
C SER A 42 0.60 -13.76 -12.03
N ARG A 43 0.58 -14.97 -12.63
CA ARG A 43 0.21 -16.21 -11.94
C ARG A 43 1.41 -16.96 -11.40
N ASN A 44 2.63 -16.55 -11.76
CA ASN A 44 3.85 -17.19 -11.33
C ASN A 44 4.37 -16.53 -10.05
N ARG A 45 4.47 -17.30 -8.97
CA ARG A 45 4.96 -16.79 -7.68
C ARG A 45 6.37 -16.20 -7.74
N GLN A 46 7.28 -16.79 -8.51
CA GLN A 46 8.66 -16.31 -8.63
C GLN A 46 8.71 -14.95 -9.34
N GLU A 47 7.94 -14.78 -10.42
CA GLU A 47 7.80 -13.50 -11.11
C GLU A 47 7.20 -12.43 -10.19
N ARG A 48 6.12 -12.76 -9.47
CA ARG A 48 5.50 -11.84 -8.49
C ARG A 48 6.50 -11.38 -7.43
N VAL A 49 7.31 -12.29 -6.89
CA VAL A 49 8.35 -11.92 -5.93
C VAL A 49 9.45 -11.07 -6.57
N HIS A 50 9.84 -11.37 -7.81
CA HIS A 50 10.83 -10.57 -8.54
C HIS A 50 10.35 -9.13 -8.75
N PHE A 51 9.14 -8.94 -9.30
CA PHE A 51 8.58 -7.61 -9.51
C PHE A 51 8.36 -6.84 -8.20
N LEU A 52 7.99 -7.53 -7.11
CA LEU A 52 7.93 -6.91 -5.78
C LEU A 52 9.29 -6.39 -5.32
N HIS A 53 10.37 -7.16 -5.49
CA HIS A 53 11.70 -6.70 -5.13
C HIS A 53 12.11 -5.46 -5.93
N GLU A 54 11.83 -5.45 -7.23
CA GLU A 54 12.10 -4.27 -8.06
C GLU A 54 11.29 -3.06 -7.61
N ALA A 55 9.97 -3.22 -7.37
CA ALA A 55 9.12 -2.14 -6.89
C ALA A 55 9.61 -1.57 -5.54
N ILE A 56 9.91 -2.45 -4.58
CA ILE A 56 10.41 -2.05 -3.25
C ILE A 56 11.73 -1.29 -3.39
N ALA A 57 12.69 -1.81 -4.16
CA ALA A 57 13.99 -1.17 -4.33
C ALA A 57 13.87 0.24 -4.93
N ILE A 58 13.01 0.41 -5.94
CA ILE A 58 12.74 1.72 -6.55
C ILE A 58 12.13 2.65 -5.49
N LEU A 59 11.05 2.23 -4.83
CA LEU A 59 10.29 3.10 -3.93
C LEU A 59 11.05 3.44 -2.63
N GLU A 60 11.86 2.52 -2.10
CA GLU A 60 12.73 2.81 -0.95
C GLU A 60 13.77 3.86 -1.30
N THR A 61 14.45 3.69 -2.45
CA THR A 61 15.48 4.62 -2.92
C THR A 61 14.89 6.00 -3.17
N SER A 62 13.74 6.06 -3.85
CA SER A 62 13.10 7.30 -4.26
C SER A 62 12.51 8.13 -3.12
N ARG A 63 12.30 7.54 -1.94
CA ARG A 63 11.90 8.30 -0.75
C ARG A 63 13.05 9.11 -0.11
N ILE A 64 14.30 8.85 -0.51
CA ILE A 64 15.49 9.47 0.11
C ILE A 64 16.51 10.03 -0.88
N GLU A 65 16.43 9.70 -2.18
CA GLU A 65 17.43 10.10 -3.16
C GLU A 65 17.30 11.55 -3.67
N PHE A 66 16.14 12.18 -3.45
CA PHE A 66 15.86 13.54 -3.92
C PHE A 66 15.99 14.56 -2.79
N ASP A 67 16.64 15.69 -3.08
CA ASP A 67 16.87 16.77 -2.11
C ASP A 67 15.54 17.42 -1.64
N GLU A 68 14.58 17.57 -2.56
CA GLU A 68 13.25 18.11 -2.28
C GLU A 68 12.17 17.23 -2.91
N ILE A 69 11.18 16.84 -2.12
CA ILE A 69 10.01 16.07 -2.57
C ILE A 69 8.75 16.78 -2.08
N PRO A 70 7.79 17.12 -2.96
CA PRO A 70 6.48 17.62 -2.53
C PRO A 70 5.83 16.64 -1.54
N MET A 71 5.24 17.16 -0.45
CA MET A 71 4.67 16.31 0.61
C MET A 71 3.62 15.33 0.07
N SER A 72 2.81 15.73 -0.90
CA SER A 72 1.83 14.84 -1.56
C SER A 72 2.52 13.64 -2.21
N LEU A 73 3.59 13.88 -2.97
CA LEU A 73 4.34 12.84 -3.65
C LEU A 73 5.11 11.94 -2.68
N TYR A 74 5.59 12.50 -1.57
CA TYR A 74 6.19 11.70 -0.49
C TYR A 74 5.18 10.74 0.16
N ILE A 75 3.93 11.19 0.34
CA ILE A 75 2.83 10.34 0.83
C ILE A 75 2.55 9.23 -0.19
N ASP A 76 2.44 9.55 -1.47
CA ASP A 76 2.17 8.58 -2.54
C ASP A 76 3.26 7.49 -2.62
N LEU A 77 4.54 7.90 -2.60
CA LEU A 77 5.67 6.96 -2.56
C LEU A 77 5.63 6.08 -1.31
N SER A 78 5.29 6.65 -0.15
CA SER A 78 5.21 5.92 1.11
C SER A 78 4.04 4.93 1.14
N LEU A 79 2.89 5.30 0.58
CA LEU A 79 1.71 4.45 0.45
C LEU A 79 1.96 3.31 -0.54
N GLN A 80 2.58 3.58 -1.68
CA GLN A 80 2.89 2.56 -2.66
C GLN A 80 3.94 1.56 -2.13
N LEU A 81 4.94 2.04 -1.38
CA LEU A 81 5.90 1.18 -0.70
C LEU A 81 5.22 0.30 0.37
N ALA A 82 4.31 0.89 1.16
CA ALA A 82 3.51 0.14 2.12
C ALA A 82 2.62 -0.92 1.44
N LYS A 83 2.00 -0.58 0.30
CA LYS A 83 1.24 -1.53 -0.54
C LYS A 83 2.14 -2.70 -0.98
N ALA A 84 3.35 -2.40 -1.48
CA ALA A 84 4.31 -3.42 -1.89
C ALA A 84 4.65 -4.40 -0.75
N TYR A 85 4.91 -3.89 0.46
CA TYR A 85 5.17 -4.74 1.62
C TYR A 85 3.95 -5.56 2.06
N MET A 86 2.74 -5.00 2.01
CA MET A 86 1.53 -5.77 2.33
C MET A 86 1.23 -6.84 1.27
N MET A 87 1.47 -6.57 -0.01
CA MET A 87 1.42 -7.59 -1.06
C MET A 87 2.46 -8.69 -0.81
N TYR A 88 3.64 -8.31 -0.31
CA TYR A 88 4.69 -9.27 0.02
C TYR A 88 4.32 -10.13 1.24
N TYR A 89 3.64 -9.55 2.23
CA TYR A 89 2.98 -10.27 3.31
C TYR A 89 1.94 -11.26 2.76
N GLU A 90 1.04 -10.86 1.87
CA GLU A 90 0.01 -11.78 1.32
C GLU A 90 0.61 -12.99 0.58
N LEU A 91 1.85 -12.88 0.10
CA LEU A 91 2.57 -13.98 -0.58
C LEU A 91 3.32 -14.95 0.35
N ASN A 92 3.67 -14.52 1.56
CA ASN A 92 4.59 -15.25 2.46
C ASN A 92 4.07 -15.41 3.89
N HIS A 93 3.09 -14.59 4.27
CA HIS A 93 2.51 -14.46 5.60
C HIS A 93 3.53 -14.16 6.71
N GLU A 94 4.64 -13.51 6.37
CA GLU A 94 5.64 -13.08 7.36
C GLU A 94 5.26 -11.73 7.99
N VAL A 95 4.96 -11.73 9.29
CA VAL A 95 4.49 -10.56 10.05
C VAL A 95 5.46 -9.37 10.00
N LYS A 96 6.76 -9.61 9.74
CA LYS A 96 7.78 -8.55 9.61
C LYS A 96 7.41 -7.48 8.57
N PHE A 97 6.72 -7.86 7.50
CA PHE A 97 6.32 -6.92 6.45
C PHE A 97 5.24 -5.95 6.93
N ALA A 98 4.29 -6.41 7.77
CA ALA A 98 3.35 -5.51 8.43
C ALA A 98 4.05 -4.57 9.43
N THR A 99 5.12 -5.03 10.09
CA THR A 99 5.95 -4.15 10.94
C THR A 99 6.62 -3.05 10.12
N ILE A 100 7.19 -3.38 8.95
CA ILE A 100 7.81 -2.40 8.05
C ILE A 100 6.76 -1.39 7.56
N THR A 101 5.57 -1.86 7.12
CA THR A 101 4.45 -0.99 6.76
C THR A 101 4.10 0.02 7.85
N GLN A 102 4.04 -0.42 9.11
CA GLN A 102 3.81 0.50 10.23
C GLN A 102 4.96 1.50 10.42
N GLN A 103 6.21 1.07 10.27
CA GLN A 103 7.38 1.95 10.41
C GLN A 103 7.39 3.04 9.33
N ILE A 104 6.96 2.72 8.11
CA ILE A 104 6.84 3.67 7.01
C ILE A 104 5.71 4.68 7.27
N LEU A 105 4.53 4.21 7.69
CA LEU A 105 3.31 5.02 7.69
C LEU A 105 2.98 5.71 9.02
N LYS A 106 3.44 5.21 10.17
CA LYS A 106 3.18 5.86 11.48
C LYS A 106 3.64 7.32 11.53
N PRO A 107 4.82 7.70 10.98
CA PRO A 107 5.23 9.09 10.92
C PRO A 107 4.24 9.99 10.15
N LEU A 108 3.50 9.45 9.18
CA LEU A 108 2.54 10.18 8.35
C LEU A 108 1.12 10.23 8.95
N ALA A 109 0.85 9.49 10.03
CA ALA A 109 -0.49 9.37 10.60
C ALA A 109 -1.09 10.70 11.08
N HIS A 110 -0.24 11.69 11.42
CA HIS A 110 -0.67 13.02 11.86
C HIS A 110 -1.35 13.82 10.73
N LEU A 111 -1.12 13.46 9.46
CA LEU A 111 -1.71 14.09 8.29
C LEU A 111 -3.19 13.71 8.09
N GLN A 112 -3.70 12.71 8.83
CA GLN A 112 -5.07 12.21 8.73
C GLN A 112 -5.50 11.78 7.31
N HIS A 113 -4.53 11.34 6.50
CA HIS A 113 -4.80 10.81 5.17
C HIS A 113 -5.47 9.43 5.26
N GLY A 114 -6.61 9.25 4.58
CA GLY A 114 -7.43 8.03 4.70
C GLY A 114 -6.64 6.74 4.40
N ASP A 115 -5.95 6.68 3.27
CA ASP A 115 -5.17 5.47 2.90
C ASP A 115 -4.06 5.13 3.89
N VAL A 116 -3.40 6.15 4.46
CA VAL A 116 -2.35 5.96 5.48
C VAL A 116 -2.96 5.27 6.70
N LEU A 117 -4.11 5.76 7.16
CA LEU A 117 -4.82 5.20 8.30
C LEU A 117 -5.35 3.79 8.00
N PHE A 118 -5.84 3.55 6.78
CA PHE A 118 -6.28 2.22 6.35
C PHE A 118 -5.14 1.20 6.37
N PHE A 119 -3.99 1.50 5.76
CA PHE A 119 -2.85 0.59 5.78
C PHE A 119 -2.27 0.39 7.18
N LEU A 120 -2.33 1.40 8.06
CA LEU A 120 -1.98 1.24 9.48
C LEU A 120 -2.93 0.29 10.20
N ALA A 121 -4.24 0.40 9.96
CA ALA A 121 -5.23 -0.54 10.48
C ALA A 121 -4.99 -1.96 9.97
N TYR A 122 -4.76 -2.12 8.67
CA TYR A 122 -4.48 -3.40 8.04
C TYR A 122 -3.23 -4.05 8.65
N ALA A 123 -2.11 -3.33 8.70
CA ALA A 123 -0.89 -3.84 9.30
C ALA A 123 -1.04 -4.18 10.79
N SER A 124 -1.76 -3.35 11.56
CA SER A 124 -2.09 -3.68 12.96
C SER A 124 -2.95 -4.94 13.09
N SER A 125 -3.91 -5.14 12.19
CA SER A 125 -4.78 -6.33 12.21
C SER A 125 -3.99 -7.61 11.94
N VAL A 126 -3.10 -7.59 10.94
CA VAL A 126 -2.17 -8.69 10.63
C VAL A 126 -1.29 -9.05 11.84
N LYS A 127 -0.88 -8.04 12.61
CA LYS A 127 -0.09 -8.21 13.83
C LYS A 127 -0.92 -8.57 15.07
N ALA A 128 -2.23 -8.78 14.93
CA ALA A 128 -3.18 -9.00 16.02
C ALA A 128 -3.19 -7.89 17.10
N GLU A 129 -2.87 -6.64 16.71
CA GLU A 129 -2.85 -5.48 17.61
C GLU A 129 -4.24 -4.80 17.67
N TYR A 130 -5.25 -5.51 18.19
CA TYR A 130 -6.66 -5.10 18.08
C TYR A 130 -6.98 -3.68 18.54
N ALA A 131 -6.34 -3.20 19.62
CA ALA A 131 -6.55 -1.83 20.11
C ALA A 131 -6.06 -0.79 19.09
N LEU A 132 -4.92 -1.03 18.43
CA LEU A 132 -4.40 -0.16 17.38
C LEU A 132 -5.22 -0.28 16.11
N THR A 133 -5.63 -1.50 15.72
CA THR A 133 -6.52 -1.70 14.58
C THR A 133 -7.80 -0.87 14.73
N ARG A 134 -8.44 -0.95 15.91
CA ARG A 134 -9.62 -0.13 16.23
C ARG A 134 -9.32 1.36 16.16
N HIS A 135 -8.23 1.81 16.79
CA HIS A 135 -7.83 3.21 16.79
C HIS A 135 -7.69 3.79 15.36
N TRP A 136 -7.03 3.04 14.47
CA TRP A 136 -6.83 3.49 13.09
C TRP A 136 -8.12 3.45 12.27
N LEU A 137 -8.96 2.42 12.43
CA LEU A 137 -10.25 2.36 11.74
C LEU A 137 -11.21 3.46 12.19
N GLU A 138 -11.28 3.77 13.49
CA GLU A 138 -12.10 4.87 13.99
C GLU A 138 -11.70 6.21 13.35
N LYS A 139 -10.39 6.48 13.21
CA LYS A 139 -9.89 7.67 12.50
C LYS A 139 -10.19 7.61 11.01
N TYR A 140 -9.91 6.48 10.35
CA TYR A 140 -10.16 6.28 8.92
C TYR A 140 -11.61 6.60 8.55
N THR A 141 -12.59 6.22 9.39
CA THR A 141 -14.00 6.51 9.13
C THR A 141 -14.38 8.00 9.15
N GLN A 142 -13.47 8.88 9.55
CA GLN A 142 -13.66 10.33 9.58
C GLN A 142 -13.00 11.04 8.38
N CYS A 143 -12.24 10.31 7.56
CA CYS A 143 -11.54 10.85 6.40
C CYS A 143 -12.45 10.96 5.17
N ALA A 144 -12.05 11.83 4.22
CA ALA A 144 -12.79 12.00 2.97
C ALA A 144 -12.64 10.78 2.05
N GLU A 145 -11.51 10.08 2.13
CA GLU A 145 -11.19 8.88 1.36
C GLU A 145 -11.81 7.61 1.98
N PHE A 146 -12.68 7.75 2.98
CA PHE A 146 -13.30 6.61 3.64
C PHE A 146 -14.14 5.78 2.68
N ASP A 147 -13.71 4.55 2.47
CA ASP A 147 -14.44 3.51 1.75
C ASP A 147 -14.98 2.44 2.73
N LEU A 148 -16.31 2.41 2.86
CA LEU A 148 -17.03 1.45 3.69
C LEU A 148 -16.94 0.02 3.14
N GLU A 149 -17.01 -0.16 1.83
CA GLU A 149 -16.96 -1.47 1.19
C GLU A 149 -15.59 -2.09 1.42
N LEU A 150 -14.53 -1.31 1.17
CA LEU A 150 -13.17 -1.72 1.46
C LEU A 150 -13.01 -2.12 2.93
N MET A 151 -13.41 -1.29 3.89
CA MET A 151 -13.32 -1.63 5.32
C MET A 151 -14.13 -2.90 5.67
N GLN A 152 -15.32 -3.05 5.12
CA GLN A 152 -16.22 -4.15 5.46
C GLN A 152 -15.72 -5.50 4.92
N TYR A 153 -15.16 -5.52 3.71
CA TYR A 153 -14.85 -6.76 3.00
C TYR A 153 -13.37 -7.10 2.93
N HIS A 154 -12.47 -6.21 3.37
CA HIS A 154 -11.04 -6.52 3.40
C HIS A 154 -10.75 -7.74 4.28
N SER A 155 -10.02 -8.71 3.72
CA SER A 155 -9.75 -10.03 4.35
C SER A 155 -9.12 -9.90 5.74
N ALA A 156 -8.20 -8.95 5.91
CA ALA A 156 -7.53 -8.70 7.18
C ALA A 156 -8.46 -8.29 8.33
N PHE A 157 -9.69 -7.85 8.02
CA PHE A 157 -10.69 -7.46 9.01
C PHE A 157 -11.79 -8.50 9.21
N ALA A 158 -11.69 -9.67 8.57
CA ALA A 158 -12.69 -10.74 8.68
C ALA A 158 -12.96 -11.14 10.14
N ALA A 159 -11.90 -11.28 10.96
CA ALA A 159 -12.03 -11.59 12.38
C ALA A 159 -12.72 -10.46 13.19
N LEU A 160 -12.61 -9.20 12.74
CA LEU A 160 -13.19 -8.06 13.43
C LEU A 160 -14.72 -8.08 13.43
N HIS A 161 -15.35 -8.73 12.44
CA HIS A 161 -16.81 -8.91 12.38
C HIS A 161 -17.40 -9.65 13.58
N GLN A 162 -16.57 -10.37 14.35
CA GLN A 162 -17.02 -11.01 15.59
C GLN A 162 -17.17 -10.00 16.73
N HIS A 163 -16.49 -8.85 16.67
CA HIS A 163 -16.48 -7.85 17.73
C HIS A 163 -17.60 -6.80 17.56
N ASP A 164 -18.29 -6.50 18.66
CA ASP A 164 -19.46 -5.60 18.62
C ASP A 164 -19.11 -4.16 18.28
N TRP A 165 -17.91 -3.69 18.64
CA TRP A 165 -17.45 -2.35 18.27
C TRP A 165 -17.34 -2.19 16.75
N PHE A 166 -16.89 -3.22 16.03
CA PHE A 166 -16.72 -3.15 14.58
C PHE A 166 -18.07 -3.24 13.86
N LYS A 167 -18.98 -4.11 14.34
CA LYS A 167 -20.38 -4.13 13.86
C LYS A 167 -21.05 -2.77 14.03
N THR A 168 -20.82 -2.12 15.18
CA THR A 168 -21.37 -0.79 15.48
C THR A 168 -20.76 0.26 14.56
N LEU A 169 -19.45 0.22 14.33
CA LEU A 169 -18.73 1.13 13.43
C LEU A 169 -19.22 1.01 11.97
N ILE A 170 -19.46 -0.20 11.47
CA ILE A 170 -20.03 -0.41 10.14
C ILE A 170 -21.46 0.15 10.06
N ARG A 171 -22.30 -0.13 11.07
CA ARG A 171 -23.70 0.33 11.08
C ARG A 171 -23.81 1.85 11.10
N SER A 172 -22.95 2.54 11.85
CA SER A 172 -22.98 4.02 11.93
C SER A 172 -22.61 4.73 10.62
N LYS A 173 -22.05 4.00 9.65
CA LYS A 173 -21.63 4.52 8.34
C LYS A 173 -22.53 4.08 7.18
N LYS A 174 -23.54 3.22 7.44
CA LYS A 174 -24.56 2.80 6.46
C LYS A 174 -25.77 3.74 6.39
N HIS A 175 -25.79 4.77 7.23
CA HIS A 175 -26.85 5.76 7.39
C HIS A 175 -26.30 7.15 7.15
#